data_AF-A0A2I0NEY6-F1
#
_entry.id   AF-A0A2I0NEY6-F1
#
_cell.length_a   1.000
_cell.length_b   1.000
_cell.length_c   1.000
_cell.angle_alpha   90.00
_cell.angle_beta   90.00
_cell.angle_gamma   90.00
#
_symmetry.space_group_name_H-M   'P 1'
#
loop_
_entity.id
_entity.type
_entity.pdbx_description
1 polymer ?
#
loop_
_entity_poly.entity_id
_entity_poly.type
_entity_poly.pdbx_seq_one_letter_code
_entity_poly.pdbx_strand_id
1 'polypeptide(L)'
;GGDDTYALRPEFTPTLARMYATRAKQLSQPTKWFCIPNFFRAERPQRGRLREFFQWNVDVIGGEKAEGDAEVVSVALEGLRALGMTHRDVVAALSDREIIGGAMLSAGVPESSFESVFPLIDRLSKLTRAEMQEFAARESLDLDRIMAALDRLDDPSSPAVRSFLARFDAVLEGDWRRFQAAIVRGLAYYTGMVFEVIAEGERAVAGGGRYDNLIELFGGPPTPACGFGMGDVVLGNLLEDKGLIPEGCELLEALSRPMPLRPDAFVISSGKEGADEQVTPLVARLRRGVETPRYLESRSSDAAAKRMKPWDAARYAPEEGGCAPLHARRSYKATKNVGKLLGEANACHARFAVILESGEHCSLKNLETGEQTPDLPLAEVGARIARGQTM
;
A
#
# COMPACT_ATOMS: atom_id res chain seq x y z
N GLY A 1 36.37 17.50 19.20
CA GLY A 1 35.74 17.64 17.87
C GLY A 1 36.25 16.51 17.01
N GLY A 2 35.44 16.02 16.07
CA GLY A 2 35.83 14.93 15.15
C GLY A 2 35.89 15.40 13.69
N ASP A 3 36.66 14.67 12.88
CA ASP A 3 36.87 14.92 11.44
C ASP A 3 35.85 14.19 10.54
N ASP A 4 34.85 13.54 11.16
CA ASP A 4 33.86 12.75 10.45
C ASP A 4 32.93 13.65 9.62
N THR A 5 32.76 13.28 8.35
CA THR A 5 31.85 13.96 7.43
C THR A 5 30.44 13.39 7.57
N TYR A 6 29.48 14.27 7.91
CA TYR A 6 28.06 13.91 8.00
C TYR A 6 27.26 14.55 6.87
N ALA A 7 26.17 13.88 6.47
CA ALA A 7 25.19 14.40 5.52
C ALA A 7 23.78 14.34 6.13
N LEU A 8 22.96 15.33 5.80
CA LEU A 8 21.53 15.29 6.11
C LEU A 8 20.85 14.25 5.21
N ARG A 9 19.96 13.43 5.77
CA ARG A 9 19.30 12.34 5.03
C ARG A 9 18.30 12.88 3.98
N PRO A 10 18.43 12.53 2.68
CA PRO A 10 17.45 12.90 1.67
C PRO A 10 16.29 11.90 1.55
N GLU A 11 16.43 10.71 2.14
CA GLU A 11 15.47 9.60 2.16
C GLU A 11 15.76 8.62 3.31
N PHE A 12 14.89 7.62 3.51
CA PHE A 12 15.01 6.66 4.63
C PHE A 12 15.35 5.23 4.21
N THR A 13 14.94 4.79 3.02
CA THR A 13 14.99 3.36 2.65
C THR A 13 16.39 2.74 2.77
N PRO A 14 17.50 3.38 2.33
CA PRO A 14 18.85 2.88 2.58
C PRO A 14 19.22 2.82 4.07
N THR A 15 18.72 3.77 4.88
CA THR A 15 18.93 3.75 6.34
C THR A 15 18.18 2.58 6.97
N LEU A 16 16.93 2.34 6.58
CA LEU A 16 16.15 1.19 7.02
C LEU A 16 16.83 -0.13 6.64
N ALA A 17 17.33 -0.25 5.41
CA ALA A 17 18.03 -1.44 4.95
C ALA A 17 19.23 -1.78 5.84
N ARG A 18 20.06 -0.79 6.16
CA ARG A 18 21.20 -0.93 7.08
C ARG A 18 20.77 -1.27 8.52
N MET A 19 19.72 -0.64 9.03
CA MET A 19 19.17 -0.94 10.36
C MET A 19 18.65 -2.37 10.44
N TYR A 20 17.91 -2.80 9.42
CA TYR A 20 17.38 -4.16 9.32
C TYR A 20 18.50 -5.19 9.19
N ALA A 21 19.48 -4.99 8.30
CA ALA A 21 20.60 -5.90 8.10
C ALA A 21 21.33 -6.22 9.42
N THR A 22 21.48 -5.22 10.29
CA THR A 22 22.13 -5.36 11.61
C THR A 22 21.33 -6.23 12.59
N ARG A 23 20.00 -6.32 12.43
CA ARG A 23 19.10 -7.02 13.37
C ARG A 23 18.22 -8.09 12.73
N ALA A 24 18.44 -8.46 11.48
CA ALA A 24 17.53 -9.28 10.69
C ALA A 24 17.09 -10.58 11.40
N LYS A 25 18.02 -11.26 12.08
CA LYS A 25 17.76 -12.52 12.81
C LYS A 25 16.90 -12.35 14.08
N GLN A 26 16.74 -11.12 14.58
CA GLN A 26 16.00 -10.81 15.81
C GLN A 26 14.60 -10.25 15.53
N LEU A 27 14.31 -9.89 14.27
CA LEU A 27 13.06 -9.27 13.87
C LEU A 27 12.05 -10.30 13.38
N SER A 28 10.78 -10.08 13.69
CA SER A 28 9.67 -10.91 13.20
C SER A 28 9.58 -10.87 11.67
N GLN A 29 9.27 -12.00 11.03
CA GLN A 29 9.14 -12.09 9.58
C GLN A 29 7.67 -12.34 9.18
N PRO A 30 7.11 -11.57 8.22
CA PRO A 30 7.69 -10.37 7.63
C PRO A 30 7.80 -9.23 8.67
N THR A 31 8.84 -8.40 8.56
CA THR A 31 8.97 -7.17 9.35
C THR A 31 8.16 -6.08 8.68
N LYS A 32 7.19 -5.52 9.41
CA LYS A 32 6.43 -4.36 8.97
C LYS A 32 6.92 -3.14 9.71
N TRP A 33 7.43 -2.17 8.97
CA TRP A 33 8.02 -0.96 9.52
C TRP A 33 7.27 0.27 9.02
N PHE A 34 7.12 1.26 9.89
CA PHE A 34 6.70 2.59 9.46
C PHE A 34 7.42 3.67 10.27
N CYS A 35 7.56 4.85 9.69
CA CYS A 35 8.08 6.03 10.37
C CYS A 35 7.59 7.32 9.72
N ILE A 36 7.63 8.44 10.45
CA ILE A 36 7.34 9.79 9.92
C ILE A 36 8.49 10.75 10.27
N PRO A 37 9.70 10.54 9.71
CA PRO A 37 10.83 11.43 9.91
C PRO A 37 10.77 12.66 8.99
N ASN A 38 11.56 13.68 9.32
CA ASN A 38 11.93 14.75 8.40
C ASN A 38 13.08 14.34 7.46
N PHE A 39 13.11 14.94 6.27
CA PHE A 39 14.14 14.77 5.24
C PHE A 39 14.59 16.11 4.67
N PHE A 40 15.80 16.10 4.10
CA PHE A 40 16.42 17.29 3.54
C PHE A 40 16.84 17.06 2.09
N ARG A 41 16.29 17.83 1.16
CA ARG A 41 16.65 17.76 -0.27
C ARG A 41 17.02 19.13 -0.78
N ALA A 42 18.17 19.23 -1.42
CA ALA A 42 18.66 20.46 -2.03
C ALA A 42 17.92 20.75 -3.35
N GLU A 43 16.62 21.00 -3.27
CA GLU A 43 15.75 21.28 -4.40
C GLU A 43 15.36 22.77 -4.46
N ARG A 44 14.91 23.23 -5.63
CA ARG A 44 14.29 24.54 -5.80
C ARG A 44 12.89 24.50 -5.18
N PRO A 45 12.59 25.34 -4.16
CA PRO A 45 11.27 25.37 -3.56
C PRO A 45 10.19 25.80 -4.56
N GLN A 46 9.05 25.14 -4.51
CA GLN A 46 7.84 25.41 -5.29
C GLN A 46 6.64 24.77 -4.59
N ARG A 47 5.41 24.98 -5.07
CA ARG A 47 4.22 24.29 -4.50
C ARG A 47 4.46 22.77 -4.48
N GLY A 48 4.22 22.16 -3.31
CA GLY A 48 4.43 20.72 -3.10
C GLY A 48 5.89 20.29 -2.96
N ARG A 49 6.86 21.22 -2.84
CA ARG A 49 8.29 20.91 -2.75
C ARG A 49 9.03 21.91 -1.87
N LEU A 50 9.45 21.44 -0.70
CA LEU A 50 10.29 22.16 0.25
C LEU A 50 11.70 21.54 0.32
N ARG A 51 12.62 22.23 0.99
CA ARG A 51 13.95 21.68 1.28
C ARG A 51 13.96 20.78 2.51
N GLU A 52 13.08 21.04 3.47
CA GLU A 52 12.79 20.18 4.61
C GLU A 52 11.30 19.84 4.59
N PHE A 53 10.97 18.58 4.82
CA PHE A 53 9.59 18.08 4.83
C PHE A 53 9.51 16.77 5.63
N PHE A 54 8.33 16.42 6.12
CA PHE A 54 8.07 15.11 6.72
C PHE A 54 7.59 14.13 5.67
N GLN A 55 7.93 12.86 5.83
CA GLN A 55 7.37 11.83 4.96
C GLN A 55 7.04 10.59 5.78
N TRP A 56 5.81 10.12 5.61
CA TRP A 56 5.34 8.85 6.12
C TRP A 56 5.87 7.73 5.22
N ASN A 57 6.77 6.92 5.77
CA ASN A 57 7.30 5.73 5.11
C ASN A 57 6.68 4.49 5.72
N VAL A 58 6.36 3.52 4.85
CA VAL A 58 5.87 2.20 5.23
C VAL A 58 6.60 1.17 4.37
N ASP A 59 7.15 0.15 5.03
CA ASP A 59 7.94 -0.89 4.37
C ASP A 59 7.56 -2.27 4.93
N VAL A 60 7.47 -3.26 4.04
CA VAL A 60 7.38 -4.68 4.35
C VAL A 60 8.68 -5.33 3.91
N ILE A 61 9.39 -5.95 4.86
CA ILE A 61 10.68 -6.60 4.65
C ILE A 61 10.53 -8.09 4.96
N GLY A 62 10.89 -8.94 4.00
CA GLY A 62 10.64 -10.38 4.01
C GLY A 62 9.20 -10.74 3.61
N GLY A 63 8.89 -12.03 3.64
CA GLY A 63 7.58 -12.56 3.27
C GLY A 63 7.40 -12.82 1.77
N GLU A 64 6.16 -13.10 1.38
CA GLU A 64 5.77 -13.31 -0.02
C GLU A 64 5.72 -11.95 -0.77
N LYS A 65 6.22 -11.93 -2.01
CA LYS A 65 6.42 -10.70 -2.77
C LYS A 65 5.10 -10.05 -3.18
N ALA A 66 4.21 -10.81 -3.82
CA ALA A 66 2.94 -10.27 -4.32
C ALA A 66 2.04 -9.76 -3.17
N GLU A 67 1.99 -10.48 -2.05
CA GLU A 67 1.27 -10.06 -0.85
C GLU A 67 1.86 -8.78 -0.24
N GLY A 68 3.20 -8.69 -0.16
CA GLY A 68 3.88 -7.50 0.33
C GLY A 68 3.58 -6.27 -0.54
N ASP A 69 3.67 -6.43 -1.87
CA ASP A 69 3.36 -5.38 -2.84
C ASP A 69 1.91 -4.90 -2.69
N ALA A 70 0.97 -5.84 -2.61
CA ALA A 70 -0.44 -5.54 -2.45
C ALA A 70 -0.74 -4.82 -1.13
N GLU A 71 -0.14 -5.26 -0.02
CA GLU A 71 -0.34 -4.65 1.29
C GLU A 71 0.24 -3.23 1.35
N VAL A 72 1.43 -2.99 0.79
CA VAL A 72 2.07 -1.66 0.76
C VAL A 72 1.21 -0.65 -0.02
N VAL A 73 0.74 -1.02 -1.21
CA VAL A 73 -0.13 -0.13 -2.01
C VAL A 73 -1.48 0.06 -1.33
N SER A 74 -2.05 -1.00 -0.73
CA SER A 74 -3.31 -0.92 0.01
C SER A 74 -3.22 0.04 1.19
N VAL A 75 -2.14 0.01 1.98
CA VAL A 75 -1.95 0.94 3.11
C VAL A 75 -1.93 2.40 2.64
N ALA A 76 -1.24 2.70 1.54
CA ALA A 76 -1.20 4.07 1.01
C ALA A 76 -2.59 4.57 0.61
N LEU A 77 -3.36 3.76 -0.13
CA LEU A 77 -4.68 4.15 -0.64
C LEU A 77 -5.77 4.13 0.43
N GLU A 78 -5.77 3.14 1.33
CA GLU A 78 -6.70 3.08 2.45
C GLU A 78 -6.44 4.23 3.45
N GLY A 79 -5.18 4.65 3.61
CA GLY A 79 -4.85 5.87 4.36
C GLY A 79 -5.48 7.12 3.75
N LEU A 80 -5.36 7.30 2.43
CA LEU A 80 -5.98 8.43 1.72
C LEU A 80 -7.52 8.35 1.76
N ARG A 81 -8.10 7.15 1.63
CA ARG A 81 -9.54 6.91 1.80
C ARG A 81 -10.00 7.23 3.22
N ALA A 82 -9.21 6.90 4.24
CA ALA A 82 -9.49 7.26 5.63
C ALA A 82 -9.54 8.79 5.81
N LEU A 83 -8.72 9.53 5.06
CA LEU A 83 -8.72 11.00 4.99
C LEU A 83 -9.81 11.59 4.09
N GLY A 84 -10.71 10.77 3.51
CA GLY A 84 -11.86 11.21 2.72
C GLY A 84 -11.64 11.25 1.21
N MET A 85 -10.44 10.91 0.71
CA MET A 85 -10.16 10.83 -0.73
C MET A 85 -10.97 9.70 -1.38
N THR A 86 -11.31 9.86 -2.65
CA THR A 86 -11.98 8.88 -3.51
C THR A 86 -11.08 8.47 -4.69
N HIS A 87 -11.47 7.45 -5.46
CA HIS A 87 -10.76 7.07 -6.69
C HIS A 87 -10.78 8.17 -7.78
N ARG A 88 -11.66 9.18 -7.64
CA ARG A 88 -11.66 10.36 -8.53
C ARG A 88 -10.60 11.38 -8.12
N ASP A 89 -10.19 11.34 -6.86
CA ASP A 89 -9.20 12.26 -6.30
C ASP A 89 -7.79 11.72 -6.46
N VAL A 90 -7.62 10.41 -6.25
CA VAL A 90 -6.32 9.72 -6.28
C VAL A 90 -6.44 8.33 -6.89
N VAL A 91 -5.42 7.92 -7.66
CA VAL A 91 -5.29 6.57 -8.22
C VAL A 91 -3.84 6.11 -8.12
N ALA A 92 -3.60 4.85 -7.73
CA ALA A 92 -2.29 4.23 -7.85
C ALA A 92 -2.01 3.85 -9.31
N ALA A 93 -1.08 4.55 -9.93
CA ALA A 93 -0.47 4.15 -11.20
C ALA A 93 0.65 3.14 -10.90
N LEU A 94 0.41 1.88 -11.22
CA LEU A 94 1.28 0.74 -10.96
C LEU A 94 2.06 0.37 -12.23
N SER A 95 3.27 -0.14 -12.05
CA SER A 95 4.06 -0.78 -13.10
C SER A 95 4.98 -1.83 -12.48
N ASP A 96 5.73 -2.55 -13.30
CA ASP A 96 6.63 -3.60 -12.84
C ASP A 96 7.84 -3.73 -13.78
N ARG A 97 9.05 -3.72 -13.20
CA ARG A 97 10.29 -3.77 -13.98
C ARG A 97 10.45 -5.03 -14.82
N GLU A 98 9.92 -6.17 -14.38
CA GLU A 98 9.99 -7.43 -15.13
C GLU A 98 9.02 -7.39 -16.32
N ILE A 99 7.82 -6.83 -16.15
CA ILE A 99 6.85 -6.66 -17.23
C ILE A 99 7.37 -5.70 -18.30
N ILE A 100 7.91 -4.55 -17.87
CA ILE A 100 8.54 -3.59 -18.80
C ILE A 100 9.73 -4.22 -19.49
N GLY A 101 10.61 -4.91 -18.76
CA GLY A 101 11.76 -5.62 -19.33
C GLY A 101 11.36 -6.64 -20.39
N GLY A 102 10.35 -7.47 -20.12
CA GLY A 102 9.83 -8.44 -21.09
C GLY A 102 9.26 -7.80 -22.36
N ALA A 103 8.58 -6.65 -22.22
CA ALA A 103 8.09 -5.87 -23.36
C ALA A 103 9.24 -5.24 -24.16
N MET A 104 10.28 -4.73 -23.50
CA MET A 104 11.47 -4.18 -24.14
C MET A 104 12.25 -5.24 -24.92
N LEU A 105 12.44 -6.45 -24.34
CA LEU A 105 13.02 -7.59 -25.06
C LEU A 105 12.22 -7.93 -26.33
N SER A 106 10.89 -7.97 -26.20
CA SER A 106 9.99 -8.24 -27.33
C SER A 106 10.04 -7.14 -28.41
N ALA A 107 10.39 -5.91 -28.04
CA ALA A 107 10.62 -4.79 -28.95
C ALA A 107 12.01 -4.82 -29.62
N GLY A 108 12.91 -5.73 -29.20
CA GLY A 108 14.27 -5.85 -29.70
C GLY A 108 15.31 -5.02 -28.93
N VAL A 109 14.98 -4.55 -27.73
CA VAL A 109 15.93 -3.87 -26.83
C VAL A 109 16.71 -4.93 -26.05
N PRO A 110 18.05 -5.01 -26.16
CA PRO A 110 18.85 -5.95 -25.38
C PRO A 110 18.90 -5.54 -23.90
N GLU A 111 19.04 -6.51 -22.99
CA GLU A 111 19.12 -6.23 -21.54
C GLU A 111 20.27 -5.27 -21.19
N SER A 112 21.38 -5.30 -21.94
CA SER A 112 22.50 -4.38 -21.76
C SER A 112 22.14 -2.91 -21.96
N SER A 113 21.00 -2.62 -22.60
CA SER A 113 20.49 -1.26 -22.80
C SER A 113 19.44 -0.86 -21.76
N PHE A 114 19.05 -1.72 -20.81
CA PHE A 114 17.97 -1.39 -19.87
C PHE A 114 18.33 -0.22 -18.95
N GLU A 115 19.59 -0.12 -18.53
CA GLU A 115 20.06 1.01 -17.71
C GLU A 115 19.94 2.36 -18.43
N SER A 116 20.02 2.38 -19.76
CA SER A 116 19.83 3.62 -20.54
C SER A 116 18.36 3.85 -20.91
N VAL A 117 17.61 2.78 -21.22
CA VAL A 117 16.22 2.86 -21.69
C VAL A 117 15.22 3.17 -20.57
N PHE A 118 15.36 2.61 -19.37
CA PHE A 118 14.40 2.89 -18.29
C PHE A 118 14.38 4.39 -17.91
N PRO A 119 15.52 5.09 -17.78
CA PRO A 119 15.53 6.55 -17.61
C PRO A 119 14.96 7.35 -18.79
N LEU A 120 14.93 6.79 -20.01
CA LEU A 120 14.19 7.38 -21.13
C LEU A 120 12.69 7.27 -20.87
N ILE A 121 12.20 6.07 -20.52
CA ILE A 121 10.78 5.80 -20.25
C ILE A 121 10.23 6.76 -19.18
N ASP A 122 10.96 6.96 -18.08
CA ASP A 122 10.59 7.89 -16.98
C ASP A 122 10.39 9.34 -17.45
N ARG A 123 11.06 9.73 -18.54
CA ARG A 123 11.09 11.10 -19.06
C ARG A 123 10.25 11.28 -20.32
N LEU A 124 9.58 10.24 -20.84
CA LEU A 124 8.84 10.32 -22.11
C LEU A 124 7.87 11.49 -22.17
N SER A 125 7.14 11.77 -21.08
CA SER A 125 6.19 12.89 -21.00
C SER A 125 6.81 14.28 -21.11
N LYS A 126 8.13 14.39 -20.94
CA LYS A 126 8.90 15.65 -20.98
C LYS A 126 9.77 15.78 -22.23
N LEU A 127 9.88 14.73 -23.03
CA LEU A 127 10.71 14.69 -24.22
C LEU A 127 9.87 14.93 -25.47
N THR A 128 10.45 15.62 -26.43
CA THR A 128 9.93 15.72 -27.80
C THR A 128 10.25 14.45 -28.58
N ARG A 129 9.48 14.17 -29.65
CA ARG A 129 9.75 13.01 -30.51
C ARG A 129 11.16 13.06 -31.13
N ALA A 130 11.68 14.24 -31.42
CA ALA A 130 13.03 14.41 -31.95
C ALA A 130 14.10 13.98 -30.93
N GLU A 131 13.99 14.40 -29.66
CA GLU A 131 14.91 13.99 -28.60
C GLU A 131 14.86 12.47 -28.34
N MET A 132 13.67 11.88 -28.41
CA MET A 132 13.51 10.42 -28.29
C MET A 132 14.17 9.68 -29.47
N GLN A 133 14.03 10.20 -30.69
CA GLN A 133 14.65 9.61 -31.87
C GLN A 133 16.18 9.70 -31.83
N GLU A 134 16.72 10.83 -31.37
CA GLU A 134 18.17 11.01 -31.20
C GLU A 134 18.73 10.00 -30.19
N PHE A 135 18.05 9.82 -29.05
CA PHE A 135 18.43 8.81 -28.07
C PHE A 135 18.38 7.40 -28.67
N ALA A 136 17.27 7.04 -29.32
CA ALA A 136 17.10 5.71 -29.91
C ALA A 136 18.17 5.44 -30.97
N ALA A 137 18.51 6.41 -31.82
CA ALA A 137 19.57 6.28 -32.81
C ALA A 137 20.94 6.04 -32.16
N ARG A 138 21.27 6.77 -31.09
CA ARG A 138 22.54 6.60 -30.36
C ARG A 138 22.68 5.20 -29.75
N GLU A 139 21.60 4.68 -29.21
CA GLU A 139 21.56 3.33 -28.60
C GLU A 139 21.29 2.22 -29.63
N SER A 140 21.15 2.55 -30.92
CA SER A 140 20.79 1.61 -31.99
C SER A 140 19.46 0.87 -31.77
N LEU A 141 18.45 1.59 -31.25
CA LEU A 141 17.13 1.09 -30.90
C LEU A 141 16.05 1.57 -31.87
N ASP A 142 14.97 0.79 -31.98
CA ASP A 142 13.77 1.14 -32.76
C ASP A 142 12.74 1.82 -31.83
N LEU A 143 12.65 3.15 -31.91
CA LEU A 143 11.74 3.94 -31.08
C LEU A 143 10.27 3.55 -31.30
N ASP A 144 9.86 3.31 -32.55
CA ASP A 144 8.46 3.03 -32.86
C ASP A 144 8.04 1.65 -32.29
N ARG A 145 8.96 0.67 -32.27
CA ARG A 145 8.72 -0.61 -31.56
C ARG A 145 8.64 -0.45 -30.04
N ILE A 146 9.50 0.38 -29.45
CA ILE A 146 9.47 0.66 -28.01
C ILE A 146 8.14 1.30 -27.63
N MET A 147 7.72 2.35 -28.34
CA MET A 147 6.45 3.03 -28.08
C MET A 147 5.27 2.08 -28.27
N ALA A 148 5.24 1.30 -29.35
CA ALA A 148 4.19 0.31 -29.58
C ALA A 148 4.15 -0.78 -28.49
N ALA A 149 5.28 -1.15 -27.91
CA ALA A 149 5.32 -2.11 -26.80
C ALA A 149 4.76 -1.51 -25.51
N LEU A 150 5.08 -0.24 -25.21
CA LEU A 150 4.52 0.47 -24.07
C LEU A 150 3.00 0.67 -24.21
N ASP A 151 2.54 1.10 -25.39
CA ASP A 151 1.11 1.30 -25.67
C ASP A 151 0.29 0.01 -25.48
N ARG A 152 0.86 -1.15 -25.87
CA ARG A 152 0.22 -2.46 -25.63
C ARG A 152 0.12 -2.83 -24.15
N LEU A 153 1.04 -2.37 -23.32
CA LEU A 153 0.99 -2.59 -21.87
C LEU A 153 0.01 -1.62 -21.18
N ASP A 154 -0.24 -0.46 -21.76
CA ASP A 154 -1.26 0.46 -21.23
C ASP A 154 -2.70 0.00 -21.56
N ASP A 155 -2.87 -1.02 -22.43
CA ASP A 155 -4.14 -1.72 -22.57
C ASP A 155 -4.41 -2.64 -21.36
N PRO A 156 -5.47 -2.38 -20.57
CA PRO A 156 -5.83 -3.24 -19.43
C PRO A 156 -6.21 -4.67 -19.85
N SER A 157 -6.45 -4.92 -21.14
CA SER A 157 -6.69 -6.24 -21.71
C SER A 157 -5.41 -7.04 -21.99
N SER A 158 -4.22 -6.49 -21.74
CA SER A 158 -2.98 -7.24 -21.83
C SER A 158 -2.95 -8.39 -20.79
N PRO A 159 -2.66 -9.65 -21.16
CA PRO A 159 -2.64 -10.77 -20.22
C PRO A 159 -1.66 -10.58 -19.05
N ALA A 160 -0.47 -10.02 -19.34
CA ALA A 160 0.54 -9.74 -18.32
C ALA A 160 0.03 -8.69 -17.31
N VAL A 161 -0.63 -7.65 -17.82
CA VAL A 161 -1.21 -6.56 -17.02
C VAL A 161 -2.37 -7.06 -16.18
N ARG A 162 -3.29 -7.84 -16.75
CA ARG A 162 -4.39 -8.46 -15.99
C ARG A 162 -3.88 -9.34 -14.86
N SER A 163 -2.90 -10.21 -15.15
CA SER A 163 -2.32 -11.09 -14.12
C SER A 163 -1.61 -10.30 -13.02
N PHE A 164 -0.92 -9.22 -13.37
CA PHE A 164 -0.29 -8.33 -12.41
C PHE A 164 -1.31 -7.59 -11.54
N LEU A 165 -2.33 -7.00 -12.15
CA LEU A 165 -3.39 -6.32 -11.42
C LEU A 165 -4.17 -7.30 -10.54
N ALA A 166 -4.43 -8.54 -10.96
CA ALA A 166 -5.16 -9.51 -10.15
C ALA A 166 -4.56 -9.73 -8.74
N ARG A 167 -3.24 -9.49 -8.57
CA ARG A 167 -2.54 -9.60 -7.28
C ARG A 167 -3.08 -8.68 -6.19
N PHE A 168 -3.77 -7.59 -6.54
CA PHE A 168 -4.30 -6.63 -5.56
C PHE A 168 -5.82 -6.72 -5.37
N ASP A 169 -6.54 -7.58 -6.10
CA ASP A 169 -8.02 -7.66 -6.04
C ASP A 169 -8.54 -7.99 -4.64
N ALA A 170 -7.75 -8.76 -3.87
CA ALA A 170 -8.08 -9.14 -2.50
C ALA A 170 -8.05 -7.94 -1.51
N VAL A 171 -7.36 -6.85 -1.84
CA VAL A 171 -7.11 -5.74 -0.91
C VAL A 171 -7.55 -4.38 -1.44
N LEU A 172 -7.75 -4.25 -2.75
CA LEU A 172 -8.04 -2.98 -3.42
C LEU A 172 -9.07 -3.15 -4.52
N GLU A 173 -10.05 -2.25 -4.53
CA GLU A 173 -11.01 -2.12 -5.62
C GLU A 173 -10.32 -1.67 -6.92
N GLY A 174 -10.86 -2.10 -8.06
CA GLY A 174 -10.27 -1.85 -9.38
C GLY A 174 -10.09 -0.36 -9.70
N ASP A 175 -11.06 0.49 -9.37
CA ASP A 175 -11.02 1.92 -9.73
C ASP A 175 -9.90 2.70 -9.04
N TRP A 176 -9.33 2.17 -7.96
CA TRP A 176 -8.27 2.82 -7.20
C TRP A 176 -6.87 2.60 -7.80
N ARG A 177 -6.77 1.78 -8.84
CA ARG A 177 -5.49 1.38 -9.41
C ARG A 177 -5.58 1.20 -10.91
N ARG A 178 -4.47 1.46 -11.59
CA ARG A 178 -4.31 1.16 -13.00
C ARG A 178 -2.87 0.80 -13.29
N PHE A 179 -2.66 0.03 -14.35
CA PHE A 179 -1.31 -0.12 -14.89
C PHE A 179 -0.94 1.13 -15.68
N GLN A 180 0.33 1.52 -15.63
CA GLN A 180 0.89 2.57 -16.46
C GLN A 180 2.36 2.28 -16.75
N ALA A 181 2.65 1.91 -18.00
CA ALA A 181 3.98 1.47 -18.41
C ALA A 181 5.06 2.54 -18.20
N ALA A 182 4.70 3.80 -18.34
CA ALA A 182 5.60 4.94 -18.17
C ALA A 182 6.10 5.13 -16.71
N ILE A 183 5.47 4.49 -15.71
CA ILE A 183 5.94 4.56 -14.33
C ILE A 183 7.10 3.56 -14.15
N VAL A 184 8.33 4.04 -14.18
CA VAL A 184 9.54 3.19 -14.00
C VAL A 184 10.42 3.61 -12.82
N ARG A 185 10.10 4.77 -12.21
CA ARG A 185 10.70 5.42 -11.02
C ARG A 185 12.22 5.58 -11.08
N GLY A 186 12.69 6.80 -10.83
CA GLY A 186 14.10 7.17 -10.98
C GLY A 186 15.12 6.58 -9.99
N LEU A 187 14.72 5.74 -9.03
CA LEU A 187 15.68 5.11 -8.10
C LEU A 187 16.14 3.76 -8.66
N ALA A 188 17.44 3.61 -8.85
CA ALA A 188 18.04 2.44 -9.50
C ALA A 188 17.78 1.14 -8.71
N TYR A 189 17.56 1.22 -7.40
CA TYR A 189 17.46 0.05 -6.52
C TYR A 189 16.14 -0.74 -6.63
N TYR A 190 15.12 -0.27 -7.36
CA TYR A 190 13.88 -1.03 -7.52
C TYR A 190 14.10 -2.31 -8.36
N THR A 191 13.42 -3.40 -8.04
CA THR A 191 13.65 -4.71 -8.69
C THR A 191 12.37 -5.35 -9.23
N GLY A 192 11.19 -4.79 -8.96
CA GLY A 192 9.91 -5.36 -9.39
C GLY A 192 8.84 -4.28 -9.48
N MET A 193 7.71 -4.48 -8.78
CA MET A 193 6.61 -3.53 -8.73
C MET A 193 7.09 -2.13 -8.34
N VAL A 194 6.63 -1.12 -9.06
CA VAL A 194 6.79 0.29 -8.72
C VAL A 194 5.46 1.00 -8.86
N PHE A 195 5.24 2.07 -8.09
CA PHE A 195 4.02 2.83 -8.19
C PHE A 195 4.15 4.29 -7.78
N GLU A 196 3.21 5.08 -8.28
CA GLU A 196 2.93 6.43 -7.82
C GLU A 196 1.43 6.58 -7.54
N VAL A 197 1.08 7.29 -6.47
CA VAL A 197 -0.30 7.70 -6.22
C VAL A 197 -0.48 9.08 -6.84
N ILE A 198 -1.18 9.12 -7.97
CA ILE A 198 -1.41 10.32 -8.76
C ILE A 198 -2.67 11.01 -8.25
N ALA A 199 -2.59 12.33 -8.09
CA ALA A 199 -3.73 13.20 -7.81
C ALA A 199 -3.88 14.21 -8.97
N GLU A 200 -5.12 14.54 -9.33
CA GLU A 200 -5.38 15.55 -10.36
C GLU A 200 -4.91 16.93 -9.90
N GLY A 201 -4.21 17.67 -10.78
CA GLY A 201 -3.74 19.03 -10.49
C GLY A 201 -2.53 19.12 -9.55
N GLU A 202 -2.05 17.99 -9.04
CA GLU A 202 -0.92 17.92 -8.11
C GLU A 202 0.15 16.93 -8.57
N ARG A 203 1.31 16.98 -7.90
CA ARG A 203 2.35 15.96 -8.08
C ARG A 203 1.92 14.65 -7.40
N ALA A 204 2.64 13.56 -7.67
CA ALA A 204 2.41 12.29 -6.98
C ALA A 204 2.46 12.47 -5.45
N VAL A 205 1.40 12.06 -4.76
CA VAL A 205 1.19 12.21 -3.31
C VAL A 205 2.05 11.21 -2.54
N ALA A 206 2.18 10.00 -3.09
CA ALA A 206 3.03 8.95 -2.59
C ALA A 206 3.70 8.22 -3.76
N GLY A 207 4.82 7.56 -3.48
CA GLY A 207 5.46 6.69 -4.44
C GLY A 207 6.34 5.66 -3.76
N GLY A 208 6.48 4.51 -4.42
CA GLY A 208 7.10 3.35 -3.81
C GLY A 208 7.42 2.26 -4.81
N GLY A 209 7.86 1.13 -4.27
CA GLY A 209 8.17 -0.06 -5.06
C GLY A 209 8.97 -1.09 -4.30
N ARG A 210 9.24 -2.20 -4.98
CA ARG A 210 9.98 -3.37 -4.52
C ARG A 210 11.49 -3.20 -4.75
N TYR A 211 12.30 -3.55 -3.78
CA TYR A 211 13.77 -3.35 -3.76
C TYR A 211 14.50 -4.55 -3.14
N ASP A 212 14.38 -5.72 -3.77
CA ASP A 212 14.80 -7.00 -3.18
C ASP A 212 16.31 -7.11 -2.90
N ASN A 213 17.14 -6.35 -3.61
CA ASN A 213 18.60 -6.45 -3.51
C ASN A 213 19.21 -5.48 -2.48
N LEU A 214 18.43 -4.53 -1.95
CA LEU A 214 18.99 -3.44 -1.14
C LEU A 214 19.50 -3.93 0.23
N ILE A 215 18.84 -4.91 0.84
CA ILE A 215 19.26 -5.45 2.14
C ILE A 215 20.62 -6.15 2.01
N GLU A 216 20.79 -6.94 0.95
CA GLU A 216 22.03 -7.65 0.66
C GLU A 216 23.18 -6.68 0.34
N LEU A 217 22.90 -5.59 -0.39
CA LEU A 217 23.86 -4.53 -0.66
C LEU A 217 24.46 -3.91 0.62
N PHE A 218 23.69 -3.87 1.72
CA PHE A 218 24.16 -3.40 3.02
C PHE A 218 24.72 -4.52 3.93
N GLY A 219 25.02 -5.71 3.38
CA GLY A 219 25.61 -6.83 4.10
C GLY A 219 24.61 -7.67 4.90
N GLY A 220 23.31 -7.48 4.70
CA GLY A 220 22.27 -8.35 5.24
C GLY A 220 22.07 -9.63 4.40
N PRO A 221 21.22 -10.56 4.85
CA PRO A 221 20.83 -11.70 4.02
C PRO A 221 19.95 -11.26 2.83
N PRO A 222 19.94 -12.01 1.71
CA PRO A 222 18.99 -11.78 0.62
C PRO A 222 17.56 -11.78 1.17
N THR A 223 16.90 -10.63 1.10
CA THR A 223 15.60 -10.41 1.74
C THR A 223 14.74 -9.53 0.84
N PRO A 224 13.62 -10.03 0.30
CA PRO A 224 12.74 -9.21 -0.51
C PRO A 224 12.14 -8.09 0.33
N ALA A 225 11.93 -6.92 -0.27
CA ALA A 225 11.39 -5.78 0.45
C ALA A 225 10.62 -4.85 -0.49
N CYS A 226 9.61 -4.18 0.03
CA CYS A 226 8.82 -3.21 -0.72
C CYS A 226 8.26 -2.16 0.24
N GLY A 227 8.08 -0.95 -0.26
CA GLY A 227 7.62 0.15 0.58
C GLY A 227 7.27 1.39 -0.22
N PHE A 228 6.76 2.40 0.47
CA PHE A 228 6.44 3.70 -0.11
C PHE A 228 6.83 4.84 0.83
N GLY A 229 6.93 6.04 0.26
CA GLY A 229 6.95 7.28 1.01
C GLY A 229 5.85 8.25 0.55
N MET A 230 5.15 8.87 1.51
CA MET A 230 4.12 9.88 1.31
C MET A 230 4.52 11.18 2.02
N GLY A 231 4.74 12.24 1.26
CA GLY A 231 5.20 13.53 1.79
C GLY A 231 4.07 14.37 2.38
N ASP A 232 4.32 15.01 3.51
CA ASP A 232 3.36 15.88 4.19
C ASP A 232 2.95 17.10 3.35
N VAL A 233 3.87 17.68 2.57
CA VAL A 233 3.60 18.90 1.79
C VAL A 233 2.55 18.68 0.69
N VAL A 234 2.71 17.63 -0.14
CA VAL A 234 1.77 17.35 -1.23
C VAL A 234 0.45 16.84 -0.67
N LEU A 235 0.50 16.00 0.36
CA LEU A 235 -0.70 15.53 1.06
C LEU A 235 -1.47 16.72 1.68
N GLY A 236 -0.78 17.64 2.35
CA GLY A 236 -1.35 18.84 2.96
C GLY A 236 -2.06 19.71 1.95
N ASN A 237 -1.38 20.07 0.85
CA ASN A 237 -1.99 20.80 -0.27
C ASN A 237 -3.27 20.13 -0.77
N LEU A 238 -3.24 18.82 -0.99
CA LEU A 238 -4.38 18.07 -1.51
C LEU A 238 -5.56 18.07 -0.53
N LEU A 239 -5.28 17.97 0.78
CA LEU A 239 -6.30 18.04 1.82
C LEU A 239 -6.88 19.46 1.93
N GLU A 240 -6.06 20.50 1.84
CA GLU A 240 -6.49 21.90 1.83
C GLU A 240 -7.41 22.18 0.64
N ASP A 241 -6.97 21.84 -0.57
CA ASP A 241 -7.73 22.08 -1.82
C ASP A 241 -9.11 21.39 -1.79
N LYS A 242 -9.24 20.28 -1.03
CA LYS A 242 -10.48 19.51 -0.88
C LYS A 242 -11.28 19.85 0.38
N GLY A 243 -10.81 20.76 1.23
CA GLY A 243 -11.46 21.11 2.50
C GLY A 243 -11.55 19.91 3.45
N LEU A 244 -10.50 19.08 3.48
CA LEU A 244 -10.36 17.88 4.30
C LEU A 244 -9.36 18.06 5.44
N ILE A 245 -8.99 19.31 5.76
CA ILE A 245 -8.26 19.64 6.98
C ILE A 245 -9.26 20.02 8.07
N PRO A 246 -9.36 19.26 9.18
CA PRO A 246 -10.23 19.61 10.28
C PRO A 246 -9.65 20.78 11.08
N GLU A 247 -10.52 21.66 11.59
CA GLU A 247 -10.13 22.82 12.39
C GLU A 247 -10.84 22.83 13.75
N GLY A 248 -10.21 23.44 14.77
CA GLY A 248 -10.83 23.64 16.09
C GLY A 248 -11.30 22.33 16.74
N CYS A 249 -12.60 22.26 17.07
CA CYS A 249 -13.19 21.07 17.71
C CYS A 249 -13.15 19.83 16.79
N GLU A 250 -13.27 20.01 15.47
CA GLU A 250 -13.24 18.90 14.52
C GLU A 250 -11.88 18.18 14.53
N LEU A 251 -10.80 18.94 14.75
CA LEU A 251 -9.46 18.36 14.87
C LEU A 251 -9.36 17.49 16.13
N LEU A 252 -9.91 17.97 17.24
CA LEU A 252 -9.94 17.18 18.48
C LEU A 252 -10.76 15.90 18.30
N GLU A 253 -11.90 15.96 17.62
CA GLU A 253 -12.70 14.78 17.29
C GLU A 253 -11.95 13.79 16.40
N ALA A 254 -11.27 14.28 15.36
CA ALA A 254 -10.45 13.47 14.46
C ALA A 254 -9.30 12.76 15.21
N LEU A 255 -8.69 13.43 16.19
CA LEU A 255 -7.59 12.89 17.01
C LEU A 255 -8.04 12.01 18.17
N SER A 256 -9.30 12.11 18.61
CA SER A 256 -9.81 11.42 19.81
C SER A 256 -10.21 9.96 19.57
N ARG A 257 -10.04 9.43 18.34
CA ARG A 257 -10.38 8.03 18.05
C ARG A 257 -9.48 7.08 18.84
N PRO A 258 -10.03 6.25 19.75
CA PRO A 258 -9.23 5.31 20.52
C PRO A 258 -8.61 4.28 19.57
N MET A 259 -7.28 4.22 19.52
CA MET A 259 -6.58 3.14 18.85
C MET A 259 -6.19 2.08 19.89
N PRO A 260 -6.83 0.90 19.90
CA PRO A 260 -6.44 -0.16 20.82
C PRO A 260 -4.99 -0.58 20.54
N LEU A 261 -4.18 -0.70 21.59
CA LEU A 261 -2.78 -1.12 21.48
C LEU A 261 -2.64 -2.59 21.07
N ARG A 262 -3.68 -3.39 21.30
CA ARG A 262 -3.75 -4.81 20.97
C ARG A 262 -4.74 -5.06 19.82
N PRO A 263 -4.55 -6.10 19.00
CA PRO A 263 -5.45 -6.41 17.91
C PRO A 263 -6.88 -6.70 18.38
N ASP A 264 -7.87 -6.16 17.68
CA ASP A 264 -9.26 -6.57 17.84
C ASP A 264 -9.48 -7.98 17.29
N ALA A 265 -8.88 -8.28 16.13
CA ALA A 265 -9.06 -9.54 15.44
C ALA A 265 -7.71 -10.15 15.03
N PHE A 266 -7.57 -11.45 15.20
CA PHE A 266 -6.48 -12.23 14.64
C PHE A 266 -7.05 -13.34 13.75
N VAL A 267 -6.90 -13.17 12.43
CA VAL A 267 -7.45 -14.06 11.42
C VAL A 267 -6.48 -15.21 11.16
N ILE A 268 -6.99 -16.44 11.23
CA ILE A 268 -6.24 -17.66 10.97
C ILE A 268 -7.06 -18.57 10.06
N SER A 269 -6.36 -19.36 9.26
CA SER A 269 -7.00 -20.39 8.44
C SER A 269 -6.88 -21.76 9.11
N SER A 270 -7.97 -22.52 9.08
CA SER A 270 -7.95 -23.96 9.40
C SER A 270 -7.35 -24.81 8.27
N GLY A 271 -7.18 -24.20 7.09
CA GLY A 271 -6.67 -24.85 5.89
C GLY A 271 -7.66 -25.79 5.20
N LYS A 272 -8.94 -25.75 5.61
CA LYS A 272 -10.08 -26.33 4.88
C LYS A 272 -10.27 -25.63 3.53
N GLU A 273 -11.03 -26.26 2.64
CA GLU A 273 -11.29 -25.75 1.28
C GLU A 273 -11.88 -24.33 1.30
N GLY A 274 -11.28 -23.41 0.54
CA GLY A 274 -11.68 -22.01 0.47
C GLY A 274 -11.23 -21.12 1.64
N ALA A 275 -10.69 -21.68 2.73
CA ALA A 275 -10.36 -20.90 3.93
C ALA A 275 -9.08 -20.05 3.77
N ASP A 276 -8.06 -20.59 3.08
CA ASP A 276 -6.78 -19.91 2.90
C ASP A 276 -6.96 -18.63 2.03
N GLU A 277 -7.81 -18.71 0.98
CA GLU A 277 -8.10 -17.59 0.08
C GLU A 277 -8.80 -16.42 0.78
N GLN A 278 -9.50 -16.67 1.88
CA GLN A 278 -10.27 -15.65 2.61
C GLN A 278 -9.46 -14.89 3.66
N VAL A 279 -8.23 -15.31 3.97
CA VAL A 279 -7.41 -14.63 4.98
C VAL A 279 -7.13 -13.18 4.58
N THR A 280 -6.63 -12.96 3.36
CA THR A 280 -6.27 -11.61 2.87
C THR A 280 -7.51 -10.72 2.71
N PRO A 281 -8.58 -11.14 1.99
CA PRO A 281 -9.78 -10.33 1.82
C PRO A 281 -10.46 -9.98 3.14
N LEU A 282 -10.56 -10.92 4.09
CA LEU A 282 -11.20 -10.65 5.36
C LEU A 282 -10.39 -9.64 6.18
N VAL A 283 -9.07 -9.80 6.28
CA VAL A 283 -8.22 -8.84 7.00
C VAL A 283 -8.32 -7.44 6.39
N ALA A 284 -8.29 -7.33 5.06
CA ALA A 284 -8.45 -6.05 4.37
C ALA A 284 -9.81 -5.41 4.68
N ARG A 285 -10.90 -6.19 4.60
CA ARG A 285 -12.26 -5.71 4.94
C ARG A 285 -12.38 -5.25 6.39
N LEU A 286 -11.85 -6.02 7.34
CA LEU A 286 -11.89 -5.66 8.77
C LEU A 286 -11.10 -4.36 9.05
N ARG A 287 -9.95 -4.17 8.39
CA ARG A 287 -9.16 -2.93 8.50
C ARG A 287 -9.82 -1.73 7.85
N ARG A 288 -10.55 -1.94 6.74
CA ARG A 288 -11.30 -0.88 6.05
C ARG A 288 -12.54 -0.45 6.84
N GLY A 289 -13.18 -1.40 7.52
CA GLY A 289 -14.51 -1.22 8.07
C GLY A 289 -15.58 -1.19 6.98
N VAL A 290 -16.81 -0.87 7.39
CA VAL A 290 -17.98 -0.73 6.52
C VAL A 290 -18.56 0.67 6.72
N GLU A 291 -18.39 1.52 5.71
CA GLU A 291 -18.97 2.87 5.71
C GLU A 291 -20.49 2.80 5.55
N THR A 292 -21.21 3.72 6.19
CA THR A 292 -22.68 3.78 6.06
C THR A 292 -23.10 4.17 4.65
N PRO A 293 -24.26 3.69 4.15
CA PRO A 293 -24.80 4.14 2.87
C PRO A 293 -24.90 5.66 2.77
N ARG A 294 -25.32 6.31 3.86
CA ARG A 294 -25.41 7.77 3.99
C ARG A 294 -24.05 8.46 3.74
N TYR A 295 -22.97 7.94 4.32
CA TYR A 295 -21.64 8.49 4.09
C TYR A 295 -21.22 8.33 2.62
N LEU A 296 -21.42 7.13 2.06
CA LEU A 296 -21.09 6.83 0.66
C LEU A 296 -21.85 7.72 -0.33
N GLU A 297 -23.15 7.89 -0.13
CA GLU A 297 -24.00 8.79 -0.92
C GLU A 297 -23.50 10.23 -0.83
N SER A 298 -23.10 10.70 0.36
CA SER A 298 -22.61 12.07 0.54
C SER A 298 -21.33 12.36 -0.27
N ARG A 299 -20.46 11.36 -0.50
CA ARG A 299 -19.22 11.50 -1.28
C ARG A 299 -19.48 11.81 -2.75
N SER A 300 -20.63 11.40 -3.28
CA SER A 300 -21.03 11.64 -4.67
C SER A 300 -21.53 13.06 -4.92
N SER A 301 -21.78 13.85 -3.86
CA SER A 301 -22.28 15.21 -3.98
C SER A 301 -21.22 16.17 -4.53
N ASP A 302 -21.56 16.95 -5.56
CA ASP A 302 -20.70 18.02 -6.07
C ASP A 302 -20.59 19.21 -5.10
N ALA A 303 -21.56 19.37 -4.20
CA ALA A 303 -21.51 20.41 -3.18
C ALA A 303 -20.65 19.95 -1.99
N ALA A 304 -19.41 20.41 -1.92
CA ALA A 304 -18.47 20.08 -0.84
C ALA A 304 -19.06 20.32 0.57
N ALA A 305 -19.89 21.36 0.74
CA ALA A 305 -20.58 21.67 2.00
C ALA A 305 -21.65 20.64 2.43
N LYS A 306 -22.10 19.77 1.52
CA LYS A 306 -23.07 18.70 1.80
C LYS A 306 -22.42 17.33 2.00
N ARG A 307 -21.09 17.23 1.83
CA ARG A 307 -20.35 15.97 2.05
C ARG A 307 -20.19 15.76 3.55
N MET A 308 -20.50 14.56 4.03
CA MET A 308 -20.10 14.18 5.38
C MET A 308 -18.57 14.16 5.46
N LYS A 309 -18.03 14.68 6.56
CA LYS A 309 -16.58 14.71 6.76
C LYS A 309 -16.07 13.33 7.17
N PRO A 310 -14.82 12.95 6.84
CA PRO A 310 -14.29 11.62 7.15
C PRO A 310 -14.15 11.33 8.65
N TRP A 311 -14.10 12.37 9.49
CA TRP A 311 -14.10 12.29 10.95
C TRP A 311 -15.50 12.23 11.59
N ASP A 312 -16.57 12.37 10.80
CA ASP A 312 -17.95 12.29 11.30
C ASP A 312 -18.19 10.95 12.02
N ALA A 313 -18.79 11.01 13.20
CA ALA A 313 -19.10 9.85 14.03
C ALA A 313 -20.05 8.86 13.33
N ALA A 314 -20.95 9.36 12.47
CA ALA A 314 -21.91 8.55 11.74
C ALA A 314 -21.32 7.83 10.51
N ARG A 315 -20.03 8.05 10.18
CA ARG A 315 -19.36 7.39 9.05
C ARG A 315 -19.46 5.86 9.11
N TYR A 316 -19.40 5.29 10.31
CA TYR A 316 -19.33 3.85 10.55
C TYR A 316 -20.44 3.34 11.50
N ALA A 317 -21.53 4.10 11.65
CA ALA A 317 -22.61 3.83 12.59
C ALA A 317 -23.19 2.39 12.46
N PRO A 318 -23.06 1.52 13.48
CA PRO A 318 -23.53 0.14 13.42
C PRO A 318 -25.04 -0.01 13.21
N GLU A 319 -25.83 0.94 13.72
CA GLU A 319 -27.28 1.00 13.58
C GLU A 319 -27.73 1.27 12.13
N GLU A 320 -26.88 1.86 11.31
CA GLU A 320 -27.09 2.10 9.87
C GLU A 320 -26.39 1.05 8.99
N GLY A 321 -25.97 -0.08 9.59
CA GLY A 321 -25.28 -1.17 8.89
C GLY A 321 -23.78 -0.95 8.69
N GLY A 322 -23.19 0.05 9.35
CA GLY A 322 -21.76 0.32 9.33
C GLY A 322 -20.95 -0.53 10.31
N CYS A 323 -19.63 -0.43 10.20
CA CYS A 323 -18.67 -1.01 11.14
C CYS A 323 -17.38 -0.21 11.11
N ALA A 324 -16.90 0.26 12.26
CA ALA A 324 -15.64 0.98 12.32
C ALA A 324 -14.46 0.09 11.89
N PRO A 325 -13.37 0.67 11.35
CA PRO A 325 -12.10 -0.01 11.15
C PRO A 325 -11.64 -0.76 12.41
N LEU A 326 -11.21 -2.00 12.24
CA LEU A 326 -10.69 -2.84 13.32
C LEU A 326 -9.19 -3.04 13.19
N HIS A 327 -8.50 -3.16 14.32
CA HIS A 327 -7.10 -3.60 14.31
C HIS A 327 -7.02 -5.10 14.03
N ALA A 328 -7.04 -5.49 12.75
CA ALA A 328 -6.95 -6.88 12.34
C ALA A 328 -5.51 -7.30 11.97
N ARG A 329 -5.08 -8.44 12.51
CA ARG A 329 -3.82 -9.13 12.18
C ARG A 329 -4.10 -10.54 11.67
N ARG A 330 -3.07 -11.20 11.15
CA ARG A 330 -3.09 -12.60 10.74
C ARG A 330 -1.79 -13.29 11.09
N SER A 331 -1.78 -14.62 11.05
CA SER A 331 -0.53 -15.38 11.03
C SER A 331 0.10 -15.36 9.65
N TYR A 332 1.43 -15.38 9.62
CA TYR A 332 2.24 -15.57 8.41
C TYR A 332 2.91 -16.95 8.39
N LYS A 333 2.57 -17.83 9.34
CA LYS A 333 3.09 -19.20 9.36
C LYS A 333 2.36 -20.05 8.33
N ALA A 334 3.11 -20.89 7.64
CA ALA A 334 2.57 -21.87 6.69
C ALA A 334 1.85 -23.07 7.35
N THR A 335 1.70 -23.11 8.67
CA THR A 335 1.10 -24.25 9.37
C THR A 335 -0.43 -24.14 9.40
N LYS A 336 -1.12 -25.27 9.23
CA LYS A 336 -2.59 -25.40 9.39
C LYS A 336 -2.99 -25.82 10.81
N ASN A 337 -2.04 -25.92 11.74
CA ASN A 337 -2.34 -26.28 13.13
C ASN A 337 -2.97 -25.08 13.86
N VAL A 338 -4.30 -25.08 13.94
CA VAL A 338 -5.10 -24.03 14.60
C VAL A 338 -4.60 -23.72 16.01
N GLY A 339 -4.22 -24.73 16.81
CA GLY A 339 -3.69 -24.52 18.16
C GLY A 339 -2.41 -23.67 18.19
N LYS A 340 -1.47 -23.93 17.27
CA LYS A 340 -0.24 -23.11 17.14
C LYS A 340 -0.54 -21.69 16.68
N LEU A 341 -1.49 -21.52 15.77
CA LEU A 341 -1.91 -20.22 15.25
C LEU A 341 -2.65 -19.39 16.31
N LEU A 342 -3.51 -20.03 17.12
CA LEU A 342 -4.12 -19.41 18.30
C LEU A 342 -3.06 -18.98 19.33
N GLY A 343 -1.95 -19.72 19.44
CA GLY A 343 -0.80 -19.30 20.23
C GLY A 343 -0.21 -17.96 19.80
N GLU A 344 -0.18 -17.64 18.49
CA GLU A 344 0.27 -16.33 18.00
C GLU A 344 -0.75 -15.23 18.30
N ALA A 345 -2.04 -15.52 18.14
CA ALA A 345 -3.11 -14.60 18.50
C ALA A 345 -2.99 -14.20 19.99
N ASN A 346 -2.77 -15.18 20.88
CA ASN A 346 -2.56 -14.94 22.31
C ASN A 346 -1.26 -14.17 22.60
N ALA A 347 -0.15 -14.50 21.91
CA ALA A 347 1.13 -13.81 22.10
C ALA A 347 1.09 -12.32 21.73
N CYS A 348 0.19 -11.94 20.82
CA CYS A 348 -0.06 -10.54 20.49
C CYS A 348 -1.24 -9.91 21.25
N HIS A 349 -1.79 -10.63 22.24
CA HIS A 349 -2.93 -10.22 23.05
C HIS A 349 -4.18 -9.84 22.24
N ALA A 350 -4.44 -10.54 21.14
CA ALA A 350 -5.65 -10.29 20.35
C ALA A 350 -6.92 -10.51 21.18
N ARG A 351 -7.96 -9.71 20.93
CA ARG A 351 -9.27 -9.86 21.60
C ARG A 351 -10.04 -11.05 21.04
N PHE A 352 -10.10 -11.16 19.72
CA PHE A 352 -10.78 -12.23 19.03
C PHE A 352 -9.83 -12.99 18.10
N ALA A 353 -10.03 -14.31 18.01
CA ALA A 353 -9.50 -15.12 16.92
C ALA A 353 -10.62 -15.43 15.92
N VAL A 354 -10.39 -15.17 14.65
CA VAL A 354 -11.30 -15.54 13.55
C VAL A 354 -10.70 -16.75 12.85
N ILE A 355 -11.35 -17.90 12.98
CA ILE A 355 -10.88 -19.18 12.47
C ILE A 355 -11.66 -19.50 11.21
N LEU A 356 -11.05 -19.29 10.05
CA LEU A 356 -11.69 -19.55 8.76
C LEU A 356 -11.87 -21.06 8.55
N GLU A 357 -13.09 -21.47 8.25
CA GLU A 357 -13.45 -22.88 8.09
C GLU A 357 -13.92 -23.24 6.68
N SER A 358 -14.27 -22.23 5.88
CA SER A 358 -14.59 -22.35 4.46
C SER A 358 -14.38 -21.01 3.76
N GLY A 359 -14.76 -20.94 2.48
CA GLY A 359 -14.82 -19.68 1.73
C GLY A 359 -15.86 -18.67 2.24
N GLU A 360 -16.81 -19.08 3.07
CA GLU A 360 -17.97 -18.25 3.44
C GLU A 360 -18.23 -18.15 4.95
N HIS A 361 -17.69 -19.08 5.75
CA HIS A 361 -18.00 -19.21 7.17
C HIS A 361 -16.72 -19.37 8.03
N CYS A 362 -16.81 -18.96 9.29
CA CYS A 362 -15.74 -19.04 10.27
C CYS A 362 -16.25 -19.35 11.68
N SER A 363 -15.35 -19.76 12.56
CA SER A 363 -15.58 -19.70 14.01
C SER A 363 -14.99 -18.41 14.57
N LEU A 364 -15.78 -17.63 15.31
CA LEU A 364 -15.30 -16.46 16.05
C LEU A 364 -15.08 -16.85 17.51
N LYS A 365 -13.86 -16.72 18.01
CA LYS A 365 -13.51 -17.03 19.40
C LYS A 365 -13.10 -15.77 20.13
N ASN A 366 -13.77 -15.47 21.24
CA ASN A 366 -13.34 -14.47 22.20
C ASN A 366 -12.20 -15.06 23.05
N LEU A 367 -11.01 -14.47 22.95
CA LEU A 367 -9.81 -14.98 23.62
C LEU A 367 -9.76 -14.61 25.11
N GLU A 368 -10.61 -13.68 25.56
CA GLU A 368 -10.71 -13.28 26.97
C GLU A 368 -11.68 -14.17 27.74
N THR A 369 -12.86 -14.43 27.17
CA THR A 369 -13.90 -15.25 27.82
C THR A 369 -13.77 -16.74 27.49
N GLY A 370 -13.09 -17.07 26.39
CA GLY A 370 -13.02 -18.43 25.84
C GLY A 370 -14.25 -18.84 25.04
N GLU A 371 -15.29 -18.00 24.98
CA GLU A 371 -16.52 -18.26 24.24
C GLU A 371 -16.25 -18.33 22.73
N GLN A 372 -16.96 -19.24 22.04
CA GLN A 372 -16.80 -19.46 20.62
C GLN A 372 -18.16 -19.55 19.93
N THR A 373 -18.31 -18.75 18.87
CA THR A 373 -19.45 -18.76 17.96
C THR A 373 -19.03 -19.52 16.69
N PRO A 374 -19.46 -20.78 16.49
CA PRO A 374 -19.18 -21.51 15.26
C PRO A 374 -20.08 -21.00 14.12
N ASP A 375 -19.70 -21.36 12.88
CA ASP A 375 -20.51 -21.18 11.67
C ASP A 375 -21.01 -19.74 11.42
N LEU A 376 -20.17 -18.76 11.74
CA LEU A 376 -20.46 -17.34 11.53
C LEU A 376 -20.13 -16.96 10.07
N PRO A 377 -21.09 -16.38 9.32
CA PRO A 377 -20.82 -15.84 7.98
C PRO A 377 -19.72 -14.78 8.02
N LEU A 378 -18.78 -14.81 7.07
CA LEU A 378 -17.65 -13.88 7.08
C LEU A 378 -18.09 -12.40 7.09
N ALA A 379 -19.23 -12.10 6.45
CA ALA A 379 -19.79 -10.75 6.36
C ALA A 379 -20.17 -10.15 7.73
N GLU A 380 -20.49 -11.00 8.72
CA GLU A 380 -20.94 -10.55 10.04
C GLU A 380 -19.78 -10.33 11.04
N VAL A 381 -18.58 -10.84 10.74
CA VAL A 381 -17.42 -10.84 11.66
C VAL A 381 -17.12 -9.45 12.21
N GLY A 382 -17.06 -8.44 11.35
CA GLY A 382 -16.73 -7.06 11.76
C GLY A 382 -17.74 -6.52 12.78
N ALA A 383 -19.03 -6.64 12.48
CA ALA A 383 -20.11 -6.17 13.35
C ALA A 383 -20.11 -6.90 14.71
N ARG A 384 -19.88 -8.22 14.73
CA ARG A 384 -19.79 -9.01 15.97
C ARG A 384 -18.64 -8.54 16.87
N ILE A 385 -17.46 -8.33 16.28
CA ILE A 385 -16.28 -7.84 17.01
C ILE A 385 -16.51 -6.41 17.53
N ALA A 386 -17.08 -5.52 16.71
CA ALA A 386 -17.36 -4.15 17.08
C ALA A 386 -18.34 -4.04 18.27
N ARG A 387 -19.35 -4.91 18.34
CA ARG A 387 -20.29 -4.98 19.47
C ARG A 387 -19.71 -5.69 20.70
N GLY A 388 -18.57 -6.37 20.57
CA GLY A 388 -17.99 -7.20 21.62
C GLY A 388 -18.84 -8.42 21.97
N GLN A 389 -19.68 -8.90 21.06
CA GLN A 389 -20.69 -9.94 21.31
C GLN A 389 -20.32 -11.25 20.60
N THR A 390 -20.42 -12.36 21.34
CA THR A 390 -20.28 -13.74 20.87
C THR A 390 -21.61 -14.51 20.79
N MET A 391 -22.74 -13.88 21.18
CA MET A 391 -24.10 -14.44 21.03
C MET A 391 -24.98 -13.55 20.17
#